data_AF-C3YMW7-F1
#
_entry.id   AF-C3YMW7-F1
#
_cell.length_a   1.000
_cell.length_b   1.000
_cell.length_c   1.000
_cell.angle_alpha   90.00
_cell.angle_beta   90.00
_cell.angle_gamma   90.00
#
_symmetry.space_group_name_H-M   'P 1'
#
loop_
_entity.id
_entity.type
_entity.pdbx_description
1 polymer ?
#
loop_
_entity_poly.entity_id
_entity_poly.type
_entity_poly.pdbx_seq_one_letter_code
_entity_poly.pdbx_strand_id
1 'polypeptide(L)'
;MAVELFHWLIVGGAFAVSFPIFTILTPAIFRRLVPGFDQLNPRKDFLIKDAHESSLVKIMNSLMVGYCAAACLLMIWYRVVDQASFLHHLVSTYTAYISLTYPCLHYYANICYMMEISGPFVNTRMILKQLGDQNSPLFICNGLAMVVTFFFGRVLSTIVATYNLIRLMVTDSQQFFQLPVPVLLCYVGGCALFNTLNYYWFFKILRGFVSFFKKRQV
;
A
#
# COMPACT_ATOMS: atom_id res chain seq x y z
N MET A 1 -13.47 -14.97 20.04
CA MET A 1 -12.63 -14.34 21.10
C MET A 1 -11.16 -14.70 20.96
N ALA A 2 -10.75 -15.98 20.92
CA ALA A 2 -9.34 -16.36 20.73
C ALA A 2 -8.77 -15.96 19.34
N VAL A 3 -9.56 -16.09 18.27
CA VAL A 3 -9.16 -15.68 16.91
C VAL A 3 -9.01 -14.16 16.79
N GLU A 4 -9.93 -13.39 17.38
CA GLU A 4 -9.84 -11.94 17.46
C GLU A 4 -8.60 -11.50 18.25
N LEU A 5 -8.38 -12.09 19.43
CA LEU A 5 -7.19 -11.79 20.25
C LEU A 5 -5.90 -12.13 19.49
N PHE A 6 -5.86 -13.27 18.79
CA PHE A 6 -4.74 -13.67 17.96
C PHE A 6 -4.51 -12.70 16.79
N HIS A 7 -5.58 -12.22 16.14
CA HIS A 7 -5.50 -11.21 15.09
C HIS A 7 -4.90 -9.90 15.62
N TRP A 8 -5.39 -9.41 16.76
CA TRP A 8 -4.86 -8.21 17.41
C TRP A 8 -3.41 -8.39 17.88
N LEU A 9 -3.05 -9.57 18.37
CA LEU A 9 -1.67 -9.90 18.77
C LEU A 9 -0.72 -9.98 17.57
N ILE A 10 -1.17 -10.51 16.44
CA ILE A 10 -0.35 -10.58 15.22
C ILE A 10 -0.20 -9.19 14.58
N VAL A 11 -1.29 -8.44 14.44
CA VAL A 11 -1.27 -7.09 13.85
C VAL A 11 -0.50 -6.13 14.76
N GLY A 12 -0.79 -6.14 16.07
CA GLY A 12 -0.09 -5.33 17.06
C GLY A 12 1.36 -5.78 17.29
N GLY A 13 1.63 -7.08 17.22
CA GLY A 13 2.97 -7.65 17.32
C GLY A 13 3.84 -7.31 16.12
N ALA A 14 3.32 -7.45 14.89
CA ALA A 14 4.02 -7.03 13.69
C ALA A 14 4.32 -5.52 13.71
N PHE A 15 3.36 -4.71 14.18
CA PHE A 15 3.54 -3.26 14.43
C PHE A 15 4.69 -2.97 15.42
N ALA A 16 4.70 -3.63 16.58
CA ALA A 16 5.69 -3.40 17.64
C ALA A 16 7.08 -3.98 17.30
N VAL A 17 7.16 -4.96 16.41
CA VAL A 17 8.39 -5.69 16.07
C VAL A 17 9.10 -5.06 14.86
N SER A 18 8.38 -4.65 13.82
CA SER A 18 9.02 -4.13 12.59
C SER A 18 9.79 -2.82 12.83
N PHE A 19 9.24 -1.89 13.62
CA PHE A 19 9.90 -0.61 13.89
C PHE A 19 11.27 -0.77 14.58
N PRO A 20 11.40 -1.43 15.75
CA PRO A 20 12.71 -1.60 16.41
C PRO A 20 13.65 -2.52 15.64
N ILE A 21 13.13 -3.49 14.86
CA ILE A 21 13.99 -4.30 13.99
C ILE A 21 14.72 -3.40 13.00
N PHE A 22 14.01 -2.59 12.22
CA PHE A 22 14.64 -1.83 11.14
C PHE A 22 15.40 -0.59 11.63
N THR A 23 14.99 0.02 12.75
CA THR A 23 15.59 1.27 13.23
C THR A 23 16.68 1.10 14.28
N ILE A 24 16.69 -0.02 15.02
CA ILE A 24 17.60 -0.23 16.15
C ILE A 24 18.41 -1.51 15.96
N LEU A 25 17.73 -2.64 15.75
CA LEU A 25 18.38 -3.95 15.72
C LEU A 25 19.25 -4.14 14.47
N THR A 26 18.73 -3.82 13.28
CA THR A 26 19.47 -3.96 12.01
C THR A 26 20.75 -3.12 12.03
N PRO A 27 20.74 -1.82 12.36
CA PRO A 27 21.99 -1.05 12.50
C PRO A 27 22.97 -1.64 13.52
N ALA A 28 22.49 -2.10 14.69
CA ALA A 28 23.34 -2.69 15.72
C ALA A 28 24.01 -4.01 15.27
N ILE A 29 23.30 -4.83 14.50
CA ILE A 29 23.84 -6.06 13.91
C ILE A 29 24.87 -5.73 12.83
N PHE A 30 24.55 -4.82 11.91
CA PHE A 30 25.44 -4.47 10.80
C PHE A 30 26.74 -3.81 11.27
N ARG A 31 26.70 -2.98 12.32
CA ARG A 31 27.92 -2.45 12.98
C ARG A 31 28.88 -3.53 13.45
N ARG A 32 28.36 -4.69 13.88
CA ARG A 32 29.17 -5.82 14.36
C ARG A 32 29.65 -6.73 13.23
N LEU A 33 28.83 -6.92 12.21
CA LEU A 33 29.09 -7.87 11.13
C LEU A 33 29.87 -7.27 9.94
N VAL A 34 29.79 -5.96 9.72
CA VAL A 34 30.36 -5.29 8.56
C VAL A 34 31.41 -4.27 9.02
N PRO A 35 32.71 -4.59 8.95
CA PRO A 35 33.78 -3.65 9.25
C PRO A 35 33.66 -2.40 8.37
N GLY A 36 33.72 -1.21 8.97
CA GLY A 36 33.59 0.07 8.26
C GLY A 36 32.14 0.56 8.08
N PHE A 37 31.12 -0.14 8.60
CA PHE A 37 29.73 0.31 8.54
C PHE A 37 29.51 1.70 9.16
N ASP A 38 30.23 2.02 10.24
CA ASP A 38 30.16 3.33 10.90
C ASP A 38 30.80 4.49 10.10
N GLN A 39 31.54 4.17 9.04
CA GLN A 39 32.16 5.16 8.16
C GLN A 39 31.26 5.51 6.96
N LEU A 40 30.14 4.81 6.78
CA LEU A 40 29.19 5.07 5.71
C LEU A 40 28.48 6.41 5.94
N ASN A 41 28.28 7.18 4.86
CA ASN A 41 27.47 8.39 4.92
C ASN A 41 26.07 8.02 5.45
N PRO A 42 25.60 8.61 6.57
CA PRO A 42 24.29 8.30 7.13
C PRO A 42 23.14 8.70 6.20
N ARG A 43 23.38 9.57 5.22
CA ARG A 43 22.46 9.83 4.11
C ARG A 43 22.85 8.99 2.91
N LYS A 44 21.87 8.27 2.36
CA LYS A 44 22.02 7.63 1.06
C LYS A 44 21.90 8.71 -0.01
N ASP A 45 22.99 9.06 -0.68
CA ASP A 45 23.02 10.05 -1.77
C ASP A 45 22.36 9.52 -3.06
N PHE A 46 21.09 9.09 -3.01
CA PHE A 46 20.33 8.77 -4.21
C PHE A 46 19.75 10.06 -4.81
N LEU A 47 20.30 10.42 -5.97
CA LEU A 47 20.23 11.71 -6.66
C LEU A 47 18.83 12.22 -7.07
N ILE A 48 17.76 11.47 -6.86
CA ILE A 48 16.40 11.99 -7.05
C ILE A 48 15.99 12.65 -5.74
N LYS A 49 16.36 13.94 -5.61
CA LYS A 49 16.12 14.86 -4.50
C LYS A 49 15.27 14.26 -3.38
N ASP A 50 15.86 14.19 -2.18
CA ASP A 50 15.25 13.94 -0.86
C ASP A 50 14.08 14.88 -0.49
N ALA A 51 13.49 15.61 -1.44
CA ALA A 51 12.42 16.59 -1.23
C ALA A 51 11.16 16.00 -0.58
N HIS A 52 11.02 14.67 -0.53
CA HIS A 52 9.91 13.97 0.11
C HIS A 52 10.37 13.03 1.24
N GLU A 53 11.61 13.16 1.71
CA GLU A 53 12.05 12.44 2.91
C GLU A 53 11.29 12.98 4.13
N SER A 54 10.53 12.10 4.80
CA SER A 54 9.76 12.45 5.99
C SER A 54 9.81 11.30 6.97
N SER A 55 10.16 11.60 8.22
CA SER A 55 10.15 10.62 9.31
C SER A 55 8.78 9.98 9.50
N LEU A 56 7.70 10.74 9.25
CA LEU A 56 6.33 10.22 9.32
C LEU A 56 6.09 9.15 8.26
N VAL A 57 6.58 9.34 7.02
CA VAL A 57 6.44 8.36 5.94
C VAL A 57 7.25 7.11 6.22
N LYS A 58 8.43 7.23 6.84
CA LYS A 58 9.22 6.07 7.28
C LYS A 58 8.50 5.26 8.36
N ILE A 59 7.85 5.93 9.31
CA ILE A 59 7.01 5.27 10.31
C ILE A 59 5.87 4.55 9.60
N MET A 60 5.10 5.24 8.74
CA MET A 60 3.99 4.63 7.99
C MET A 60 4.43 3.45 7.12
N ASN A 61 5.60 3.51 6.47
CA ASN A 61 6.16 2.39 5.68
C ASN A 61 6.48 1.20 6.58
N SER A 62 7.07 1.46 7.76
CA SER A 62 7.35 0.43 8.74
C SER A 62 6.06 -0.25 9.23
N LEU A 63 4.99 0.53 9.43
CA LEU A 63 3.66 0.01 9.78
C LEU A 63 3.08 -0.86 8.66
N MET A 64 3.19 -0.39 7.42
CA MET A 64 2.68 -1.09 6.24
C MET A 64 3.38 -2.43 6.01
N VAL A 65 4.72 -2.47 6.16
CA VAL A 65 5.50 -3.72 6.08
C VAL A 65 5.00 -4.72 7.12
N GLY A 66 4.86 -4.31 8.38
CA GLY A 66 4.37 -5.17 9.45
C GLY A 66 2.95 -5.68 9.17
N TYR A 67 2.03 -4.78 8.79
CA TYR A 67 0.64 -5.12 8.48
C TYR A 67 0.52 -6.12 7.32
N CYS A 68 1.18 -5.88 6.19
CA CYS A 68 1.11 -6.78 5.03
C CYS A 68 1.81 -8.11 5.29
N ALA A 69 2.93 -8.12 6.02
CA ALA A 69 3.59 -9.36 6.42
C ALA A 69 2.71 -10.20 7.35
N ALA A 70 2.06 -9.57 8.32
CA ALA A 70 1.07 -10.21 9.18
C ALA A 70 -0.10 -10.81 8.37
N ALA A 71 -0.62 -10.07 7.38
CA ALA A 71 -1.66 -10.57 6.50
C ALA A 71 -1.22 -11.83 5.72
N CYS A 72 -0.01 -11.81 5.14
CA CYS A 72 0.56 -13.00 4.48
C CYS A 72 0.67 -14.20 5.43
N LEU A 73 1.19 -14.00 6.66
CA LEU A 73 1.32 -15.05 7.67
C LEU A 73 -0.04 -15.64 8.06
N LEU A 74 -1.05 -14.78 8.29
CA LEU A 74 -2.40 -15.21 8.63
C LEU A 74 -3.03 -16.02 7.49
N MET A 75 -2.87 -15.60 6.24
CA MET A 75 -3.39 -16.33 5.08
C MET A 75 -2.74 -17.71 4.95
N ILE A 76 -1.43 -17.83 5.20
CA ILE A 76 -0.72 -19.12 5.23
C ILE A 76 -1.24 -19.98 6.38
N TRP A 77 -1.34 -19.42 7.58
CA TRP A 77 -1.77 -20.12 8.79
C TRP A 77 -3.18 -20.69 8.66
N TYR A 78 -4.13 -19.85 8.24
CA TYR A 78 -5.52 -20.24 8.05
C TYR A 78 -5.79 -20.92 6.70
N ARG A 79 -4.76 -21.13 5.88
CA ARG A 79 -4.86 -21.74 4.54
C ARG A 79 -5.91 -21.05 3.66
N VAL A 80 -6.00 -19.72 3.73
CA VAL A 80 -6.95 -18.93 2.93
C VAL A 80 -6.50 -18.95 1.47
N VAL A 81 -7.26 -19.64 0.62
CA VAL A 81 -6.92 -19.95 -0.79
C VAL A 81 -7.29 -18.82 -1.75
N ASP A 82 -7.21 -17.56 -1.34
CA ASP A 82 -7.30 -16.45 -2.30
C ASP A 82 -5.89 -16.04 -2.76
N GLN A 83 -5.46 -16.65 -3.86
CA GLN A 83 -4.13 -16.42 -4.44
C GLN A 83 -3.92 -14.96 -4.85
N ALA A 84 -4.97 -14.27 -5.31
CA ALA A 84 -4.87 -12.90 -5.76
C ALA A 84 -4.62 -11.96 -4.57
N SER A 85 -5.36 -12.13 -3.47
CA SER A 85 -5.14 -11.37 -2.24
C SER A 85 -3.79 -11.67 -1.59
N PHE A 86 -3.35 -12.94 -1.61
CA PHE A 86 -2.03 -13.30 -1.09
C PHE A 86 -0.91 -12.62 -1.88
N LEU A 87 -0.97 -12.70 -3.21
CA LEU A 87 0.00 -12.03 -4.09
C LEU A 87 -0.02 -10.51 -3.91
N HIS A 88 -1.20 -9.91 -3.76
CA HIS A 88 -1.33 -8.49 -3.45
C HIS A 88 -0.60 -8.12 -2.15
N HIS A 89 -0.85 -8.82 -1.05
CA HIS A 89 -0.17 -8.54 0.22
C HIS A 89 1.34 -8.81 0.17
N LEU A 90 1.78 -9.83 -0.57
CA LEU A 90 3.19 -10.13 -0.77
C LEU A 90 3.91 -8.99 -1.52
N VAL A 91 3.31 -8.53 -2.63
CA VAL A 91 3.83 -7.39 -3.41
C VAL A 91 3.79 -6.10 -2.60
N SER A 92 2.72 -5.85 -1.84
CA SER A 92 2.61 -4.70 -0.93
C SER A 92 3.69 -4.73 0.16
N THR A 93 3.99 -5.91 0.72
CA THR A 93 5.08 -6.07 1.71
C THR A 93 6.44 -5.76 1.08
N TYR A 94 6.72 -6.30 -0.11
CA TYR A 94 7.97 -6.05 -0.82
C TYR A 94 8.14 -4.57 -1.16
N THR A 95 7.13 -3.95 -1.75
CA THR A 95 7.19 -2.53 -2.16
C THR A 95 7.31 -1.59 -0.95
N ALA A 96 6.64 -1.87 0.16
CA ALA A 96 6.77 -1.11 1.41
C ALA A 96 8.16 -1.26 2.05
N TYR A 97 8.81 -2.42 1.91
CA TYR A 97 10.18 -2.64 2.38
C TYR A 97 11.20 -1.85 1.54
N ILE A 98 11.05 -1.87 0.21
CA ILE A 98 11.92 -1.09 -0.68
C ILE A 98 11.69 0.41 -0.43
N SER A 99 10.47 0.90 -0.27
CA SER A 99 10.20 2.31 0.02
C SER A 99 10.72 2.77 1.38
N LEU A 100 10.79 1.89 2.39
CA LEU A 100 11.45 2.18 3.67
C LEU A 100 12.97 2.39 3.49
N THR A 101 13.56 1.68 2.51
CA THR A 101 15.00 1.63 2.28
C THR A 101 15.49 2.76 1.35
N TYR A 102 14.62 3.25 0.47
CA TYR A 102 14.93 4.25 -0.57
C TYR A 102 13.99 5.46 -0.48
N PRO A 103 14.45 6.59 0.07
CA PRO A 103 13.62 7.79 0.28
C PRO A 103 12.94 8.35 -0.97
N CYS A 104 13.53 8.15 -2.16
CA CYS A 104 12.95 8.59 -3.42
C CYS A 104 11.55 7.98 -3.70
N LEU A 105 11.22 6.83 -3.08
CA LEU A 105 9.92 6.18 -3.21
C LEU A 105 8.86 6.70 -2.23
N HIS A 106 9.19 7.56 -1.28
CA HIS A 106 8.26 8.01 -0.23
C HIS A 106 7.00 8.70 -0.78
N TYR A 107 7.14 9.49 -1.85
CA TYR A 107 5.99 10.08 -2.54
C TYR A 107 5.02 9.00 -3.04
N TYR A 108 5.54 7.96 -3.69
CA TYR A 108 4.75 6.87 -4.25
C TYR A 108 4.18 5.96 -3.16
N ALA A 109 4.90 5.76 -2.05
CA ALA A 109 4.39 5.07 -0.87
C ALA A 109 3.16 5.78 -0.29
N ASN A 110 3.16 7.11 -0.22
CA ASN A 110 1.99 7.89 0.22
C ASN A 110 0.79 7.73 -0.73
N ILE A 111 1.03 7.63 -2.04
CA ILE A 111 -0.04 7.33 -3.00
C ILE A 111 -0.66 5.97 -2.69
N CYS A 112 0.14 4.95 -2.36
CA CYS A 112 -0.39 3.65 -1.90
C CYS A 112 -1.24 3.79 -0.63
N TYR A 113 -0.87 4.63 0.34
CA TYR A 113 -1.70 4.85 1.53
C TYR A 113 -3.02 5.55 1.22
N MET A 114 -3.03 6.48 0.26
CA MET A 114 -4.26 7.11 -0.19
C MET A 114 -5.25 6.11 -0.79
N MET A 115 -4.75 5.00 -1.35
CA MET A 115 -5.61 3.93 -1.85
C MET A 115 -6.38 3.25 -0.72
N GLU A 116 -5.83 3.17 0.49
CA GLU A 116 -6.46 2.49 1.63
C GLU A 116 -7.67 3.25 2.20
N ILE A 117 -7.83 4.54 1.88
CA ILE A 117 -9.00 5.34 2.31
C ILE A 117 -10.32 4.72 1.82
N SER A 118 -10.34 4.05 0.67
CA SER A 118 -11.56 3.40 0.18
C SER A 118 -11.88 2.08 0.89
N GLY A 119 -10.91 1.46 1.58
CA GLY A 119 -11.01 0.14 2.21
C GLY A 119 -12.16 0.01 3.21
N PRO A 120 -12.33 0.93 4.17
CA PRO A 120 -13.45 0.92 5.11
C PRO A 120 -14.81 0.83 4.41
N PHE A 121 -15.03 1.62 3.35
CA PHE A 121 -16.31 1.64 2.64
C PHE A 121 -16.57 0.35 1.86
N VAL A 122 -15.54 -0.25 1.26
CA VAL A 122 -15.62 -1.57 0.61
C VAL A 122 -16.04 -2.63 1.62
N ASN A 123 -15.39 -2.66 2.79
CA ASN A 123 -15.66 -3.62 3.86
C ASN A 123 -17.06 -3.43 4.47
N THR A 124 -17.45 -2.20 4.78
CA THR A 124 -18.80 -1.89 5.28
C THR A 124 -19.87 -2.33 4.28
N ARG A 125 -19.64 -2.12 2.97
CA ARG A 125 -20.59 -2.56 1.94
C ARG A 125 -20.73 -4.08 1.91
N MET A 126 -19.62 -4.80 2.07
CA MET A 126 -19.61 -6.27 2.10
C MET A 126 -20.34 -6.81 3.33
N ILE A 127 -20.11 -6.22 4.51
CA ILE A 127 -20.80 -6.60 5.75
C ILE A 127 -22.31 -6.41 5.60
N LEU A 128 -22.76 -5.23 5.16
CA LEU A 128 -24.18 -4.96 4.95
C LEU A 128 -24.81 -5.92 3.92
N LYS A 129 -24.06 -6.27 2.87
CA LYS A 129 -24.49 -7.26 1.88
C LYS A 129 -24.68 -8.64 2.51
N GLN A 130 -23.77 -9.08 3.38
CA GLN A 130 -23.86 -10.37 4.09
C GLN A 130 -25.01 -10.41 5.11
N LEU A 131 -25.31 -9.28 5.74
CA LEU A 131 -26.46 -9.12 6.64
C LEU A 131 -27.81 -9.06 5.90
N GLY A 132 -27.82 -9.06 4.57
CA GLY A 132 -29.04 -8.91 3.76
C GLY A 132 -29.58 -7.47 3.70
N ASP A 133 -28.85 -6.50 4.27
CA ASP A 133 -29.30 -5.11 4.41
C ASP A 133 -28.88 -4.23 3.21
N GLN A 134 -29.29 -4.64 2.00
CA GLN A 134 -28.90 -3.96 0.76
C GLN A 134 -29.81 -2.78 0.40
N ASN A 135 -30.90 -2.58 1.14
CA ASN A 135 -31.90 -1.54 0.87
C ASN A 135 -31.86 -0.38 1.86
N SER A 136 -31.05 -0.46 2.93
CA SER A 136 -30.95 0.60 3.93
C SER A 136 -30.33 1.88 3.36
N PRO A 137 -30.67 3.05 3.95
CA PRO A 137 -29.98 4.30 3.67
C PRO A 137 -28.47 4.19 3.88
N LEU A 138 -28.03 3.43 4.89
CA LEU A 138 -26.62 3.20 5.18
C LEU A 138 -25.90 2.49 4.02
N PHE A 139 -26.49 1.45 3.44
CA PHE A 139 -25.91 0.74 2.29
C PHE A 139 -25.72 1.65 1.07
N ILE A 140 -26.67 2.55 0.86
CA ILE A 140 -26.67 3.49 -0.28
C ILE A 140 -25.64 4.59 -0.06
N CYS A 141 -25.67 5.25 1.10
CA CYS A 141 -24.71 6.29 1.47
C CYS A 141 -23.28 5.75 1.47
N ASN A 142 -23.06 4.56 2.03
CA ASN A 142 -21.76 3.90 1.99
C ASN A 142 -21.34 3.56 0.55
N GLY A 143 -22.27 3.16 -0.32
CA GLY A 143 -22.00 2.95 -1.75
C GLY A 143 -21.52 4.22 -2.45
N LEU A 144 -22.14 5.36 -2.17
CA LEU A 144 -21.71 6.65 -2.71
C LEU A 144 -20.34 7.07 -2.16
N ALA A 145 -20.14 6.96 -0.85
CA ALA A 145 -18.86 7.26 -0.21
C ALA A 145 -17.74 6.35 -0.75
N MET A 146 -18.03 5.07 -1.03
CA MET A 146 -17.11 4.15 -1.68
C MET A 146 -16.72 4.64 -3.07
N VAL A 147 -17.67 5.10 -3.90
CA VAL A 147 -17.36 5.66 -5.24
C VAL A 147 -16.45 6.88 -5.13
N VAL A 148 -16.77 7.82 -4.25
CA VAL A 148 -16.01 9.08 -4.06
C VAL A 148 -14.59 8.77 -3.59
N THR A 149 -14.44 7.98 -2.54
CA THR A 149 -13.13 7.66 -1.98
C THR A 149 -12.28 6.81 -2.91
N PHE A 150 -12.88 5.91 -3.70
CA PHE A 150 -12.15 5.16 -4.72
C PHE A 150 -11.66 6.07 -5.86
N PHE A 151 -12.48 7.03 -6.29
CA PHE A 151 -12.07 7.98 -7.33
C PHE A 151 -10.88 8.83 -6.86
N PHE A 152 -10.98 9.50 -5.72
CA PHE A 152 -9.91 10.38 -5.24
C PHE A 152 -8.68 9.61 -4.74
N GLY A 153 -8.90 8.59 -3.90
CA GLY A 153 -7.84 7.84 -3.23
C GLY A 153 -7.09 6.89 -4.16
N ARG A 154 -7.73 6.41 -5.24
CA ARG A 154 -7.12 5.46 -6.18
C ARG A 154 -6.99 6.01 -7.59
N VAL A 155 -8.05 6.50 -8.22
CA VAL A 155 -7.99 6.87 -9.65
C VAL A 155 -7.21 8.16 -9.87
N LEU A 156 -7.61 9.25 -9.21
CA LEU A 156 -6.97 10.55 -9.39
C LEU A 156 -5.53 10.54 -8.86
N SER A 157 -5.33 10.00 -7.66
CA SER A 157 -4.01 9.89 -7.05
C SER A 157 -3.01 9.14 -7.93
N THR A 158 -3.42 8.03 -8.56
CA THR A 158 -2.53 7.27 -9.43
C THR A 158 -2.28 7.92 -10.77
N ILE A 159 -3.26 8.66 -11.32
CA ILE A 159 -3.03 9.48 -12.53
C ILE A 159 -1.94 10.52 -12.26
N VAL A 160 -2.06 11.25 -11.15
CA VAL A 160 -1.06 12.26 -10.74
C VAL A 160 0.30 11.61 -10.50
N ALA A 161 0.33 10.45 -9.83
CA ALA A 161 1.56 9.70 -9.62
C ALA A 161 2.21 9.24 -10.94
N THR A 162 1.41 8.77 -11.89
CA THR A 162 1.88 8.34 -13.22
C THR A 162 2.46 9.52 -14.00
N TYR A 163 1.79 10.68 -13.97
CA TYR A 163 2.30 11.90 -14.59
C TYR A 163 3.65 12.31 -13.99
N ASN A 164 3.77 12.30 -12.66
CA ASN A 164 5.03 12.60 -11.98
C ASN A 164 6.14 11.60 -12.31
N LEU A 165 5.80 10.31 -12.46
CA LEU A 165 6.76 9.29 -12.87
C LEU A 165 7.25 9.52 -14.30
N ILE A 166 6.35 9.78 -15.24
CA ILE A 166 6.71 10.07 -16.63
C ILE A 166 7.57 11.34 -16.70
N ARG A 167 7.19 12.39 -15.96
CA ARG A 167 7.99 13.61 -15.86
C ARG A 167 9.40 13.30 -15.39
N LEU A 168 9.55 12.55 -14.30
CA LEU A 168 10.83 12.14 -13.73
C LEU A 168 11.68 11.32 -14.73
N MET A 169 11.05 10.39 -15.45
CA MET A 169 11.72 9.60 -16.49
C MET A 169 12.25 10.44 -17.65
N VAL A 170 11.61 11.58 -17.95
CA VAL A 170 11.99 12.47 -19.04
C VAL A 170 12.99 13.52 -18.58
N THR A 171 12.73 14.20 -17.46
CA THR A 171 13.54 15.33 -16.98
C THR A 171 14.85 14.87 -16.36
N ASP A 172 14.85 13.74 -15.65
CA ASP A 172 15.99 13.24 -14.89
C ASP A 172 16.42 11.85 -15.39
N SER A 173 16.22 11.60 -16.70
CA SER A 173 16.39 10.29 -17.35
C SER A 173 17.70 9.58 -16.99
N GLN A 174 18.84 10.28 -17.06
CA GLN A 174 20.15 9.69 -16.74
C GLN A 174 20.23 9.18 -15.31
N GLN A 175 19.71 9.93 -14.34
CA GLN A 175 19.71 9.53 -12.93
C GLN A 175 18.66 8.45 -12.66
N PHE A 176 17.49 8.55 -13.30
CA PHE A 176 16.41 7.60 -13.14
C PHE A 176 16.83 6.19 -13.59
N PHE A 177 17.45 6.05 -14.77
CA PHE A 177 17.87 4.74 -15.28
C PHE A 177 19.11 4.16 -14.59
N GLN A 178 19.81 4.95 -13.75
CA GLN A 178 20.89 4.48 -12.89
C GLN A 178 20.41 3.96 -11.53
N LEU A 179 19.12 4.06 -11.23
CA LEU A 179 18.55 3.55 -9.98
C LEU A 179 18.72 2.02 -9.87
N PRO A 180 18.87 1.48 -8.64
CA PRO A 180 18.88 0.05 -8.43
C PRO A 180 17.63 -0.62 -9.01
N VAL A 181 17.80 -1.79 -9.64
CA VAL A 181 16.71 -2.57 -10.25
C VAL A 181 15.49 -2.74 -9.32
N PRO A 182 15.62 -3.03 -8.01
CA PRO A 182 14.48 -3.11 -7.10
C PRO A 182 13.64 -1.83 -7.02
N VAL A 183 14.30 -0.67 -7.10
CA VAL A 183 13.65 0.64 -7.06
C VAL A 183 12.91 0.91 -8.37
N LEU A 184 13.55 0.62 -9.51
CA LEU A 184 12.92 0.72 -10.83
C LEU A 184 11.69 -0.17 -10.96
N LEU A 185 11.75 -1.40 -10.45
CA LEU A 185 10.60 -2.31 -10.40
C LEU A 185 9.45 -1.74 -9.56
N CYS A 186 9.74 -1.09 -8.43
CA CYS A 186 8.72 -0.44 -7.62
C CYS A 186 8.10 0.76 -8.33
N TYR A 187 8.89 1.60 -9.00
CA TYR A 187 8.38 2.73 -9.79
C TYR A 187 7.49 2.27 -10.94
N VAL A 188 8.06 1.52 -11.89
CA VAL A 188 7.40 1.21 -13.17
C VAL A 188 6.42 0.07 -12.99
N GLY A 189 6.85 -1.03 -12.35
CA GLY A 189 6.02 -2.20 -12.09
C GLY A 189 4.88 -1.89 -11.12
N GLY A 190 5.18 -1.18 -10.03
CA GLY A 190 4.16 -0.72 -9.08
C GLY A 190 3.12 0.18 -9.75
N CYS A 191 3.56 1.18 -10.51
CA CYS A 191 2.65 2.05 -11.26
C CYS A 191 1.75 1.26 -12.22
N ALA A 192 2.31 0.36 -13.03
CA ALA A 192 1.54 -0.43 -13.99
C ALA A 192 0.53 -1.36 -13.29
N LEU A 193 0.96 -2.07 -12.25
CA LEU A 193 0.13 -3.02 -11.51
C LEU A 193 -1.01 -2.32 -10.78
N PHE A 194 -0.70 -1.30 -9.97
CA PHE A 194 -1.71 -0.60 -9.17
C PHE A 194 -2.71 0.14 -10.05
N ASN A 195 -2.27 0.78 -11.13
CA ASN A 195 -3.18 1.44 -12.07
C ASN A 195 -4.18 0.45 -12.67
N THR A 196 -3.68 -0.69 -13.15
CA THR A 196 -4.52 -1.71 -13.78
C THR A 196 -5.58 -2.24 -12.82
N LEU A 197 -5.17 -2.62 -11.60
CA LEU A 197 -6.08 -3.12 -10.56
C LEU A 197 -7.10 -2.07 -10.14
N ASN A 198 -6.65 -0.84 -9.87
CA ASN A 198 -7.53 0.23 -9.43
C ASN A 198 -8.56 0.61 -10.49
N TYR A 199 -8.17 0.74 -11.76
CA TYR A 199 -9.11 1.07 -12.83
C TYR A 199 -10.11 -0.06 -13.08
N TYR A 200 -9.66 -1.31 -13.04
CA TYR A 200 -10.53 -2.48 -13.14
C TYR A 200 -11.58 -2.51 -12.03
N TRP A 201 -11.17 -2.33 -10.77
CA TRP A 201 -12.10 -2.31 -9.64
C TRP A 201 -13.03 -1.11 -9.66
N PHE A 202 -12.55 0.07 -10.04
CA PHE A 202 -13.39 1.26 -10.15
C PHE A 202 -14.48 1.06 -11.21
N PHE A 203 -14.14 0.47 -12.36
CA PHE A 203 -15.12 0.11 -13.38
C PHE A 203 -16.21 -0.83 -12.84
N LYS A 204 -15.83 -1.86 -12.08
CA LYS A 204 -16.81 -2.78 -11.45
C LYS A 204 -17.69 -2.07 -10.43
N ILE A 205 -17.12 -1.19 -9.63
CA ILE A 205 -17.84 -0.39 -8.64
C ILE A 205 -18.90 0.48 -9.32
N LEU A 206 -18.51 1.24 -10.35
CA LEU A 206 -19.44 2.09 -11.11
C LEU A 206 -20.55 1.26 -11.76
N ARG A 207 -20.20 0.16 -12.43
CA ARG A 207 -21.19 -0.72 -13.06
C ARG A 207 -22.18 -1.29 -12.04
N GLY A 208 -21.68 -1.71 -10.88
CA GLY A 208 -22.50 -2.23 -9.78
C GLY A 208 -23.42 -1.17 -9.19
N PHE A 209 -22.91 0.05 -8.99
CA PHE A 209 -23.67 1.18 -8.47
C PHE A 209 -24.79 1.59 -9.43
N VAL A 210 -24.49 1.78 -10.73
CA VAL A 210 -25.50 2.14 -11.75
C VAL A 210 -26.57 1.06 -11.89
N SER A 211 -26.17 -0.22 -11.92
CA SER A 211 -27.12 -1.33 -12.04
C SER A 211 -28.06 -1.43 -10.83
N PHE A 212 -27.58 -1.08 -9.63
CA PHE A 212 -28.40 -1.06 -8.42
C PHE A 212 -29.52 -0.02 -8.51
N PHE A 213 -29.23 1.20 -8.96
CA PHE A 213 -30.24 2.24 -9.12
C PHE A 213 -31.24 1.95 -10.24
N LYS A 214 -30.78 1.39 -11.38
CA LYS A 214 -31.69 1.00 -12.47
C LYS A 214 -32.74 0.00 -12.02
N LYS A 215 -32.36 -1.01 -11.21
CA LYS A 215 -33.29 -2.02 -10.69
C LYS A 215 -34.31 -1.48 -9.68
N ARG A 216 -34.05 -0.32 -9.08
CA ARG A 216 -34.93 0.30 -8.07
C ARG A 216 -35.95 1.28 -8.69
N GLN A 217 -35.73 1.67 -9.94
CA GLN A 217 -36.64 2.50 -10.72
C GLN A 217 -37.69 1.68 -11.50
N VAL A 218 -37.50 0.36 -11.58
CA VAL A 218 -38.45 -0.63 -12.10
C VAL A 218 -39.20 -1.24 -10.93
#